data_AF-A0A7J7IPT7-F1
#
_entry.id   AF-A0A7J7IPT7-F1
#
_cell.length_a   1.000
_cell.length_b   1.000
_cell.length_c   1.000
_cell.angle_alpha   90.00
_cell.angle_beta   90.00
_cell.angle_gamma   90.00
#
_symmetry.space_group_name_H-M   'P 1'
#
loop_
_entity.id
_entity.type
_entity.pdbx_description
1 polymer ?
#
loop_
_entity_poly.entity_id
_entity_poly.type
_entity_poly.pdbx_seq_one_letter_code
_entity_poly.pdbx_strand_id
1 'polypeptide(L)'
;MAICAGARAATTRSATFRLQAATEAGNAFRSDEARWPTDTIIYEVPPGRLPTTLPDGFWYRCLSGDVDNRIINGLVAYSLGYIYNGDKEVWETDFVPKEWIEAFPDGEPPDFIGISKEYSAANDTPVKKAIQMLQRSLPTEYRQFLQRRLTQFKGYQIGELTPEKTRRAQCINFLLARIDMQEKGLLP
;
A
#
# COMPACT_ATOMS: atom_id res chain seq x y z
N MET A 1 -6.25 -54.67 6.82
CA MET A 1 -5.55 -53.94 5.73
C MET A 1 -6.17 -52.56 5.65
N ALA A 2 -5.48 -51.55 6.18
CA ALA A 2 -5.90 -50.15 6.14
C ALA A 2 -4.98 -49.41 5.16
N ILE A 3 -5.54 -48.64 4.22
CA ILE A 3 -4.83 -47.54 3.56
C ILE A 3 -5.80 -46.37 3.45
N CYS A 4 -5.42 -45.30 4.16
CA CYS A 4 -6.10 -44.02 4.26
C CYS A 4 -6.16 -43.29 2.91
N ALA A 5 -7.32 -42.71 2.59
CA ALA A 5 -7.44 -41.66 1.60
C ALA A 5 -6.87 -40.35 2.19
N GLY A 6 -5.71 -39.93 1.69
CA GLY A 6 -5.08 -38.67 2.06
C GLY A 6 -5.87 -37.49 1.51
N ALA A 7 -6.51 -36.74 2.40
CA ALA A 7 -7.00 -35.41 2.13
C ALA A 7 -5.81 -34.52 1.72
N ARG A 8 -5.86 -33.93 0.54
CA ARG A 8 -4.91 -32.90 0.11
C ARG A 8 -5.10 -31.69 1.01
N ALA A 9 -4.17 -31.48 1.94
CA ALA A 9 -4.06 -30.24 2.68
C ALA A 9 -3.80 -29.10 1.69
N ALA A 10 -4.74 -28.16 1.58
CA ALA A 10 -4.50 -26.88 0.94
C ALA A 10 -3.47 -26.15 1.80
N THR A 11 -2.22 -26.10 1.34
CA THR A 11 -1.18 -25.28 1.97
C THR A 11 -1.57 -23.82 1.84
N THR A 12 -2.22 -23.27 2.86
CA THR A 12 -2.44 -21.84 2.99
C THR A 12 -1.06 -21.19 3.13
N ARG A 13 -0.49 -20.73 2.01
CA ARG A 13 0.73 -19.90 2.01
C ARG A 13 0.36 -18.55 2.62
N SER A 14 0.64 -18.38 3.91
CA SER A 14 0.48 -17.11 4.60
C SER A 14 1.66 -16.21 4.20
N ALA A 15 1.42 -15.26 3.31
CA ALA A 15 2.43 -14.26 2.95
C ALA A 15 2.38 -13.12 3.97
N THR A 16 3.27 -13.16 4.95
CA THR A 16 3.34 -12.17 6.03
C THR A 16 3.89 -10.83 5.50
N PHE A 17 3.05 -9.81 5.43
CA PHE A 17 3.48 -8.43 5.17
C PHE A 17 3.93 -7.77 6.48
N ARG A 18 5.23 -7.48 6.60
CA ARG A 18 5.77 -6.74 7.75
C ARG A 18 5.61 -5.24 7.52
N LEU A 19 4.60 -4.64 8.15
CA LEU A 19 4.48 -3.18 8.22
C LEU A 19 5.12 -2.67 9.52
N GLN A 20 6.28 -2.02 9.44
CA GLN A 20 6.84 -1.28 10.56
C GLN A 20 6.08 0.05 10.72
N ALA A 21 5.20 0.14 11.71
CA ALA A 21 4.49 1.37 12.03
C ALA A 21 4.80 1.77 13.48
N ALA A 22 5.57 2.84 13.65
CA ALA A 22 5.91 3.37 14.97
C ALA A 22 4.66 3.97 15.64
N THR A 23 4.29 3.43 16.79
CA THR A 23 3.29 4.02 17.68
C THR A 23 3.98 5.08 18.52
N GLU A 24 3.62 6.34 18.35
CA GLU A 24 3.34 7.24 19.48
C GLU A 24 2.76 8.57 19.00
N ALA A 25 1.67 8.96 19.65
CA ALA A 25 1.06 10.26 19.57
C ALA A 25 1.95 11.28 20.29
N GLY A 26 2.52 12.24 19.57
CA GLY A 26 3.35 13.25 20.21
C GLY A 26 4.05 14.15 19.21
N ASN A 27 3.53 15.36 19.08
CA ASN A 27 4.16 16.47 18.39
C ASN A 27 5.57 16.74 18.94
N ALA A 28 6.63 16.43 18.19
CA ALA A 28 7.93 17.11 18.29
C ALA A 28 8.89 16.61 17.18
N PHE A 29 9.08 17.42 16.16
CA PHE A 29 10.30 17.35 15.35
C PHE A 29 11.45 17.84 16.23
N ARG A 30 12.29 16.92 16.74
CA ARG A 30 13.63 17.24 17.24
C ARG A 30 14.63 16.32 16.55
N SER A 31 15.56 16.99 15.88
CA SER A 31 16.77 16.45 15.28
C SER A 31 17.68 15.81 16.33
N ASP A 32 18.41 14.81 15.86
CA ASP A 32 19.40 13.97 16.56
C ASP A 32 18.80 12.89 17.47
N GLU A 33 19.09 11.63 17.12
CA GLU A 33 18.72 10.39 17.83
C GLU A 33 17.24 9.98 17.81
N ALA A 34 16.66 9.80 16.60
CA ALA A 34 15.38 9.09 16.44
C ALA A 34 15.55 7.58 16.69
N ARG A 35 15.65 7.19 17.97
CA ARG A 35 15.46 5.80 18.42
C ARG A 35 13.96 5.48 18.31
N TRP A 36 13.56 4.88 17.19
CA TRP A 36 12.20 4.41 16.95
C TRP A 36 11.78 3.42 18.06
N PRO A 37 10.57 3.54 18.64
CA PRO A 37 10.06 2.55 19.58
C PRO A 37 9.98 1.19 18.89
N THR A 38 10.46 0.16 19.60
CA THR A 38 10.82 -1.17 19.06
C THR A 38 9.61 -2.12 18.95
N ASP A 39 8.41 -1.63 19.22
CA ASP A 39 7.18 -2.43 19.14
C ASP A 39 6.79 -2.63 17.67
N THR A 40 7.36 -3.67 17.08
CA THR A 40 7.08 -4.09 15.72
C THR A 40 5.70 -4.77 15.71
N ILE A 41 4.69 -4.10 15.15
CA ILE A 41 3.39 -4.73 14.92
C ILE A 41 3.49 -5.58 13.65
N ILE A 42 3.35 -6.91 13.81
CA ILE A 42 3.32 -7.85 12.69
C ILE A 42 1.86 -8.10 12.33
N TYR A 43 1.53 -7.95 11.05
CA TYR A 43 0.20 -8.28 10.54
C TYR A 43 0.26 -9.55 9.71
N GLU A 44 -0.56 -10.53 10.07
CA GLU A 44 -0.82 -11.70 9.25
C GLU A 44 -2.08 -11.46 8.42
N VAL A 45 -1.87 -11.05 7.18
CA VAL A 45 -2.95 -10.78 6.22
C VAL A 45 -2.74 -11.66 4.99
N PRO A 46 -3.82 -12.12 4.32
CA PRO A 46 -3.70 -12.76 3.02
C PRO A 46 -3.21 -11.75 1.95
N PRO A 47 -2.52 -12.22 0.89
CA PRO A 47 -2.19 -11.38 -0.26
C PRO A 47 -3.41 -10.63 -0.82
N GLY A 48 -3.22 -9.37 -1.22
CA GLY A 48 -4.30 -8.54 -1.75
C GLY A 48 -5.24 -7.94 -0.69
N ARG A 49 -5.00 -8.21 0.59
CA ARG A 49 -5.74 -7.64 1.72
C ARG A 49 -4.82 -6.79 2.59
N LEU A 50 -5.36 -5.71 3.14
CA LEU A 50 -4.66 -4.85 4.07
C LEU A 50 -5.12 -5.12 5.51
N PRO A 51 -4.26 -4.86 6.51
CA PRO A 51 -4.71 -4.79 7.89
C PRO A 51 -5.80 -3.74 8.05
N THR A 52 -6.91 -4.09 8.69
CA THR A 52 -8.02 -3.16 8.95
C THR A 52 -7.70 -2.23 10.12
N THR A 53 -6.77 -2.62 10.99
CA THR A 53 -6.25 -1.81 12.09
C THR A 53 -4.82 -1.40 11.79
N LEU A 54 -4.60 -0.13 11.48
CA LEU A 54 -3.28 0.49 11.47
C LEU A 54 -3.16 1.46 12.64
N PRO A 55 -1.95 1.80 13.12
CA PRO A 55 -1.80 2.72 14.22
C PRO A 55 -2.52 4.05 13.99
N ASP A 56 -3.07 4.59 15.07
CA ASP A 56 -3.68 5.91 15.06
C ASP A 56 -2.71 6.94 14.47
N GLY A 57 -3.23 7.80 13.60
CA GLY A 57 -2.40 8.81 12.95
C GLY A 57 -1.57 8.33 11.75
N PHE A 58 -1.49 7.01 11.47
CA PHE A 58 -0.67 6.49 10.38
C PHE A 58 -0.94 7.18 9.03
N TRP A 59 -2.22 7.29 8.65
CA TRP A 59 -2.62 7.94 7.40
C TRP A 59 -2.25 9.42 7.34
N TYR A 60 -2.37 10.14 8.46
CA TYR A 60 -1.98 11.54 8.54
C TYR A 60 -0.46 11.69 8.39
N ARG A 61 0.33 10.79 8.97
CA ARG A 61 1.80 10.73 8.78
C ARG A 61 2.20 10.40 7.34
N CYS A 62 1.43 9.55 6.66
CA CYS A 62 1.64 9.33 5.22
C CYS A 62 1.38 10.60 4.40
N LEU A 63 0.36 11.39 4.77
CA LEU A 63 -0.01 12.63 4.08
C LEU A 63 0.96 13.79 4.36
N SER A 64 1.51 13.88 5.58
CA SER A 64 2.47 14.92 5.99
C SER A 64 3.86 14.71 5.38
N GLY A 65 4.21 13.46 5.03
CA GLY A 65 5.54 13.11 4.51
C GLY A 65 6.40 12.34 5.52
N ASP A 66 5.91 12.09 6.73
CA ASP A 66 6.65 11.42 7.81
C ASP A 66 6.86 9.93 7.57
N VAL A 67 6.13 9.34 6.63
CA VAL A 67 6.30 7.93 6.19
C VAL A 67 6.99 7.90 4.83
N ASP A 68 8.02 7.05 4.69
CA ASP A 68 8.77 6.87 3.45
C ASP A 68 7.86 6.35 2.30
N ASN A 69 8.08 6.85 1.08
CA ASN A 69 7.33 6.44 -0.12
C ASN A 69 7.40 4.93 -0.36
N ARG A 70 8.52 4.28 0.00
CA ARG A 70 8.70 2.83 -0.12
C ARG A 70 7.67 2.05 0.68
N ILE A 71 7.30 2.55 1.86
CA ILE A 71 6.29 1.90 2.72
C ILE A 71 4.91 2.00 2.07
N ILE A 72 4.55 3.19 1.56
CA ILE A 72 3.26 3.41 0.91
C ILE A 72 3.16 2.61 -0.40
N ASN A 73 4.21 2.62 -1.22
CA ASN A 73 4.28 1.79 -2.43
C ASN A 73 4.17 0.30 -2.12
N GLY A 74 4.87 -0.18 -1.07
CA GLY A 74 4.79 -1.56 -0.62
C GLY A 74 3.37 -1.95 -0.20
N LEU A 75 2.66 -1.06 0.52
CA LEU A 75 1.26 -1.27 0.89
C LEU A 75 0.35 -1.34 -0.34
N VAL A 76 0.54 -0.46 -1.32
CA VAL A 76 -0.25 -0.48 -2.57
C VAL A 76 0.03 -1.77 -3.34
N ALA A 77 1.30 -2.12 -3.55
CA ALA A 77 1.72 -3.35 -4.22
C ALA A 77 1.13 -4.59 -3.54
N TYR A 78 1.25 -4.68 -2.22
CA TYR A 78 0.71 -5.79 -1.45
C TYR A 78 -0.81 -5.89 -1.57
N SER A 79 -1.51 -4.75 -1.53
CA SER A 79 -2.96 -4.71 -1.70
C SER A 79 -3.45 -5.05 -3.11
N LEU A 80 -2.56 -4.96 -4.11
CA LEU A 80 -2.78 -5.45 -5.47
C LEU A 80 -2.43 -6.94 -5.63
N GLY A 81 -1.79 -7.56 -4.63
CA GLY A 81 -1.43 -8.99 -4.65
C GLY A 81 0.04 -9.29 -4.95
N TYR A 82 0.91 -8.27 -5.08
CA TYR A 82 2.35 -8.51 -5.21
C TYR A 82 2.93 -8.97 -3.88
N ILE A 83 3.70 -10.06 -3.90
CA ILE A 83 4.36 -10.61 -2.72
C ILE A 83 5.84 -10.74 -3.03
N TYR A 84 6.71 -10.21 -2.17
CA TYR A 84 8.14 -10.42 -2.33
C TYR A 84 8.58 -11.72 -1.66
N ASN A 85 9.16 -12.64 -2.45
CA ASN A 85 9.78 -13.86 -1.94
C ASN A 85 11.27 -13.58 -1.66
N GLY A 86 11.61 -13.36 -0.40
CA GLY A 86 12.99 -13.06 0.01
C GLY A 86 13.98 -14.22 -0.19
N ASP A 87 13.52 -15.47 -0.18
CA ASP A 87 14.40 -16.64 -0.37
C ASP A 87 14.85 -16.77 -1.83
N LYS A 88 13.99 -16.36 -2.76
CA LYS A 88 14.23 -16.42 -4.20
C LYS A 88 14.60 -15.07 -4.83
N GLU A 89 14.52 -14.00 -4.05
CA GLU A 89 14.69 -12.62 -4.47
C GLU A 89 13.81 -12.22 -5.66
N VAL A 90 12.58 -12.75 -5.73
CA VAL A 90 11.63 -12.48 -6.83
C VAL A 90 10.26 -12.03 -6.29
N TRP A 91 9.55 -11.25 -7.09
CA TRP A 91 8.15 -10.93 -6.86
C TRP A 91 7.25 -12.06 -7.36
N GLU A 92 6.37 -12.53 -6.50
CA GLU A 92 5.28 -13.45 -6.84
C GLU A 92 4.05 -12.62 -7.25
N THR A 93 3.47 -13.00 -8.39
CA THR A 93 2.38 -12.26 -9.05
C THR A 93 1.10 -13.08 -9.18
N ASP A 94 1.04 -14.27 -8.56
CA ASP A 94 -0.09 -15.21 -8.64
C ASP A 94 -1.45 -14.59 -8.24
N PHE A 95 -1.42 -13.58 -7.37
CA PHE A 95 -2.60 -12.87 -6.87
C PHE A 95 -2.83 -11.50 -7.52
N VAL A 96 -1.95 -11.11 -8.46
CA VAL A 96 -2.04 -9.83 -9.14
C VAL A 96 -3.03 -9.93 -10.30
N PRO A 97 -3.99 -9.00 -10.44
CA PRO A 97 -4.90 -8.99 -11.56
C PRO A 97 -4.17 -8.91 -12.91
N LYS A 98 -4.63 -9.66 -13.91
CA LYS A 98 -3.95 -9.82 -15.20
C LYS A 98 -3.69 -8.48 -15.90
N GLU A 99 -4.63 -7.55 -15.78
CA GLU A 99 -4.51 -6.23 -16.38
C GLU A 99 -3.27 -5.47 -15.88
N TRP A 100 -2.86 -5.68 -14.62
CA TRP A 100 -1.65 -5.06 -14.06
C TRP A 100 -0.39 -5.70 -14.63
N ILE A 101 -0.36 -7.02 -14.78
CA ILE A 101 0.76 -7.75 -15.37
C ILE A 101 0.93 -7.41 -16.86
N GLU A 102 -0.17 -7.27 -17.59
CA GLU A 102 -0.14 -6.85 -19.00
C GLU A 102 0.32 -5.40 -19.16
N ALA A 103 -0.07 -4.51 -18.23
CA ALA A 103 0.32 -3.10 -18.26
C ALA A 103 1.77 -2.86 -17.80
N PHE A 104 2.31 -3.75 -16.95
CA PHE A 104 3.63 -3.69 -16.32
C PHE A 104 4.28 -5.10 -16.32
N PRO A 105 4.88 -5.52 -17.45
CA PRO A 105 5.32 -6.91 -17.67
C PRO A 105 6.63 -7.29 -16.98
N ASP A 106 7.30 -6.36 -16.29
CA ASP A 106 8.62 -6.57 -15.66
C ASP A 106 8.59 -7.54 -14.48
N GLY A 107 7.39 -7.92 -14.02
CA GLY A 107 7.18 -8.87 -12.91
C GLY A 107 7.33 -8.24 -11.52
N GLU A 108 7.80 -7.00 -11.43
CA GLU A 108 7.87 -6.21 -10.20
C GLU A 108 6.73 -5.18 -10.11
N PRO A 109 6.35 -4.74 -8.89
CA PRO A 109 5.33 -3.71 -8.74
C PRO A 109 5.84 -2.36 -9.26
N PRO A 110 5.01 -1.59 -10.00
CA PRO A 110 5.41 -0.27 -10.46
C PRO A 110 5.53 0.72 -9.29
N ASP A 111 6.31 1.78 -9.48
CA ASP A 111 6.34 2.92 -8.56
C ASP A 111 5.07 3.78 -8.75
N PHE A 112 4.34 4.06 -7.66
CA PHE A 112 3.11 4.86 -7.69
C PHE A 112 3.32 6.32 -7.30
N ILE A 113 4.43 6.65 -6.63
CA ILE A 113 4.66 7.97 -6.03
C ILE A 113 5.84 8.71 -6.70
N GLY A 114 6.90 7.99 -7.07
CA GLY A 114 8.16 8.56 -7.53
C GLY A 114 9.20 8.61 -6.42
N ILE A 115 9.71 7.44 -6.01
CA ILE A 115 10.71 7.28 -4.93
C ILE A 115 11.99 8.05 -5.25
N SER A 116 12.41 8.09 -6.51
CA SER A 116 13.62 8.79 -6.95
C SER A 116 13.53 10.32 -6.83
N LYS A 117 12.32 10.88 -6.69
CA LYS A 117 12.01 12.33 -6.73
C LYS A 117 12.53 13.04 -7.97
N GLU A 118 12.87 12.29 -9.02
CA GLU A 118 13.27 12.81 -10.31
C GLU A 118 12.07 12.80 -11.25
N TYR A 119 11.64 13.99 -11.66
CA TYR A 119 10.42 14.18 -12.46
C TYR A 119 10.71 14.34 -13.96
N SER A 120 11.80 13.74 -14.45
CA SER A 120 12.09 13.69 -15.89
C SER A 120 11.02 12.86 -16.61
N ALA A 121 10.74 13.17 -17.89
CA ALA A 121 9.67 12.50 -18.62
C ALA A 121 9.85 10.97 -18.68
N ALA A 122 11.10 10.49 -18.79
CA ALA A 122 11.42 9.07 -18.81
C ALA A 122 11.01 8.36 -17.50
N ASN A 123 11.31 8.97 -16.35
CA ASN A 123 11.04 8.37 -15.04
C ASN A 123 9.59 8.60 -14.58
N ASP A 124 8.99 9.73 -14.95
CA ASP A 124 7.68 10.14 -14.43
C ASP A 124 6.49 9.56 -15.21
N THR A 125 6.70 9.22 -16.49
CA THR A 125 5.66 8.60 -17.34
C THR A 125 5.15 7.25 -16.80
N PRO A 126 6.01 6.28 -16.43
CA PRO A 126 5.53 5.02 -15.86
C PRO A 126 4.78 5.22 -14.53
N VAL A 127 5.25 6.13 -13.66
CA VAL A 127 4.59 6.47 -12.39
C VAL A 127 3.19 7.05 -12.63
N LYS A 128 3.07 7.98 -13.58
CA LYS A 128 1.77 8.55 -14.00
C LYS A 128 0.82 7.48 -14.53
N LYS A 129 1.31 6.53 -15.33
CA LYS A 129 0.50 5.43 -15.85
C LYS A 129 -0.02 4.55 -14.70
N ALA A 130 0.86 4.17 -13.77
CA ALA A 130 0.52 3.33 -12.62
C ALA A 130 -0.53 3.99 -11.72
N ILE A 131 -0.34 5.26 -11.36
CA ILE A 131 -1.29 5.97 -10.48
C ILE A 131 -2.64 6.21 -11.17
N GLN A 132 -2.66 6.49 -12.48
CA GLN A 132 -3.91 6.61 -13.23
C GLN A 132 -4.68 5.29 -13.29
N MET A 133 -3.97 4.18 -13.51
CA MET A 133 -4.56 2.85 -13.49
C MET A 133 -5.10 2.49 -12.10
N LEU A 134 -4.38 2.87 -11.04
CA LEU A 134 -4.82 2.70 -9.65
C LEU A 134 -6.12 3.46 -9.36
N GLN A 135 -6.25 4.70 -9.82
CA GLN A 135 -7.48 5.46 -9.60
C GLN A 135 -8.66 4.94 -10.45
N ARG A 136 -8.38 4.34 -11.61
CA ARG A 136 -9.40 3.75 -12.49
C ARG A 136 -9.94 2.43 -11.96
N SER A 137 -9.18 1.69 -11.14
CA SER A 137 -9.64 0.44 -10.54
C SER A 137 -10.64 0.64 -9.39
N LEU A 138 -10.76 1.87 -8.86
CA LEU A 138 -11.74 2.18 -7.83
C LEU A 138 -13.13 2.46 -8.43
N PRO A 139 -14.20 1.91 -7.81
CA PRO A 139 -15.57 2.33 -8.11
C PRO A 139 -15.75 3.83 -7.90
N THR A 140 -16.70 4.44 -8.62
CA THR A 140 -16.95 5.89 -8.57
C THR A 140 -17.21 6.40 -7.16
N GLU A 141 -17.89 5.60 -6.34
CA GLU A 141 -18.19 5.94 -4.95
C GLU A 141 -16.94 6.09 -4.08
N TYR A 142 -15.76 5.61 -4.48
CA TYR A 142 -14.52 5.70 -3.70
C TYR A 142 -13.53 6.78 -4.18
N ARG A 143 -13.86 7.56 -5.22
CA ARG A 143 -12.92 8.55 -5.81
C ARG A 143 -12.55 9.73 -4.91
N GLN A 144 -13.34 10.01 -3.87
CA GLN A 144 -13.07 11.05 -2.87
C GLN A 144 -13.21 10.48 -1.44
N PHE A 145 -12.88 9.19 -1.27
CA PHE A 145 -13.02 8.51 0.01
C PHE A 145 -12.09 9.07 1.10
N LEU A 146 -10.90 9.54 0.72
CA LEU A 146 -9.90 10.13 1.62
C LEU A 146 -10.49 11.21 2.54
N GLN A 147 -11.19 12.20 1.97
CA GLN A 147 -11.76 13.32 2.73
C GLN A 147 -12.93 12.89 3.63
N ARG A 148 -13.66 11.84 3.23
CA ARG A 148 -14.76 11.29 4.04
C ARG A 148 -14.24 10.46 5.22
N ARG A 149 -13.15 9.73 5.04
CA ARG A 149 -12.57 8.86 6.07
C ARG A 149 -11.62 9.61 7.01
N LEU A 150 -10.89 10.61 6.51
CA LEU A 150 -9.96 11.43 7.29
C LEU A 150 -10.55 12.83 7.50
N THR A 151 -11.42 12.97 8.50
CA THR A 151 -12.19 14.19 8.76
C THR A 151 -11.34 15.44 9.02
N GLN A 152 -10.10 15.28 9.47
CA GLN A 152 -9.17 16.40 9.72
C GLN A 152 -8.36 16.79 8.47
N PHE A 153 -8.37 15.97 7.41
CA PHE A 153 -7.65 16.26 6.18
C PHE A 153 -8.52 17.05 5.19
N LYS A 154 -8.22 18.35 5.03
CA LYS A 154 -8.94 19.25 4.12
C LYS A 154 -8.31 19.35 2.72
N GLY A 155 -7.26 18.59 2.45
CA GLY A 155 -6.44 18.74 1.25
C GLY A 155 -5.17 19.57 1.49
N TYR A 156 -4.29 19.56 0.49
CA TYR A 156 -3.07 20.36 0.49
C TYR A 156 -3.36 21.81 0.07
N GLN A 157 -2.61 22.75 0.63
CA GLN A 157 -2.66 24.14 0.16
C GLN A 157 -2.06 24.23 -1.26
N ILE A 158 -2.52 25.19 -2.07
CA ILE A 158 -2.07 25.35 -3.46
C ILE A 158 -0.54 25.50 -3.54
N GLY A 159 0.05 26.27 -2.63
CA GLY A 159 1.52 26.48 -2.56
C GLY A 159 2.31 25.24 -2.12
N GLU A 160 1.64 24.21 -1.64
CA GLU A 160 2.26 22.98 -1.14
C GLU A 160 2.07 21.79 -2.08
N LEU A 161 1.36 21.98 -3.20
CA LEU A 161 0.98 20.90 -4.09
C LEU A 161 2.18 20.46 -4.94
N THR A 162 2.78 19.33 -4.56
CA THR A 162 3.83 18.67 -5.34
C THR A 162 3.29 17.40 -6.01
N PRO A 163 3.92 16.91 -7.09
CA PRO A 163 3.56 15.62 -7.68
C PRO A 163 3.59 14.47 -6.66
N GLU A 164 4.60 14.43 -5.80
CA GLU A 164 4.72 13.46 -4.71
C GLU A 164 3.51 13.51 -3.76
N LYS A 165 3.17 14.68 -3.21
CA LYS A 165 2.04 14.84 -2.29
C LYS A 165 0.72 14.43 -2.93
N THR A 166 0.53 14.81 -4.19
CA THR A 166 -0.68 14.44 -4.96
C THR A 166 -0.80 12.93 -5.12
N ARG A 167 0.29 12.25 -5.49
CA ARG A 167 0.32 10.79 -5.66
C ARG A 167 0.17 10.05 -4.34
N ARG A 168 0.79 10.55 -3.26
CA ARG A 168 0.58 10.03 -1.90
C ARG A 168 -0.89 10.04 -1.53
N ALA A 169 -1.58 11.17 -1.70
CA ALA A 169 -3.01 11.26 -1.41
C ALA A 169 -3.84 10.30 -2.27
N GLN A 170 -3.48 10.12 -3.56
CA GLN A 170 -4.14 9.15 -4.43
C GLN A 170 -3.92 7.69 -3.96
N CYS A 171 -2.71 7.33 -3.56
CA CYS A 171 -2.39 6.02 -2.99
C CYS A 171 -3.16 5.78 -1.69
N ILE A 172 -3.19 6.77 -0.79
CA ILE A 172 -3.89 6.65 0.49
C ILE A 172 -5.40 6.56 0.29
N ASN A 173 -5.97 7.33 -0.65
CA ASN A 173 -7.38 7.18 -1.03
C ASN A 173 -7.68 5.75 -1.46
N PHE A 174 -6.82 5.16 -2.29
CA PHE A 174 -6.95 3.77 -2.74
C PHE A 174 -6.86 2.76 -1.58
N LEU A 175 -5.87 2.88 -0.72
CA LEU A 175 -5.69 1.97 0.43
C LEU A 175 -6.87 2.03 1.40
N LEU A 176 -7.35 3.24 1.71
CA LEU A 176 -8.53 3.42 2.57
C LEU A 176 -9.79 2.84 1.94
N ALA A 177 -9.99 3.05 0.64
CA ALA A 177 -11.10 2.45 -0.10
C ALA A 177 -11.03 0.92 -0.04
N ARG A 178 -9.84 0.34 -0.22
CA ARG A 178 -9.63 -1.10 -0.12
C ARG A 178 -9.99 -1.65 1.26
N ILE A 179 -9.56 -1.00 2.34
CA ILE A 179 -9.92 -1.41 3.70
C ILE A 179 -11.44 -1.38 3.89
N ASP A 180 -12.13 -0.32 3.46
CA ASP A 180 -13.58 -0.21 3.58
C ASP A 180 -14.32 -1.27 2.74
N MET A 181 -13.84 -1.54 1.52
CA MET A 181 -14.38 -2.62 0.69
C MET A 181 -14.14 -4.00 1.35
N GLN A 182 -13.03 -4.19 2.05
CA GLN A 182 -12.73 -5.44 2.77
C GLN A 182 -13.69 -5.63 3.94
N GLU A 183 -13.89 -4.58 4.73
CA GLU A 183 -14.81 -4.56 5.88
C GLU A 183 -16.26 -4.86 5.44
N LYS A 184 -16.65 -4.39 4.25
CA LYS A 184 -17.97 -4.65 3.66
C LYS A 184 -18.08 -5.99 2.94
N GLY A 185 -17.00 -6.77 2.84
CA GLY A 185 -16.97 -8.03 2.10
C GLY A 185 -17.18 -7.86 0.58
N LEU A 186 -16.88 -6.67 0.04
CA LEU A 186 -17.03 -6.35 -1.39
C LEU A 186 -15.81 -6.78 -2.22
N LEU A 187 -14.85 -7.44 -1.58
CA LEU A 187 -13.65 -7.94 -2.23
C LEU A 187 -13.69 -9.46 -2.31
N PRO A 188 -13.28 -10.00 -3.47
CA PRO A 188 -13.22 -11.43 -3.65
C PRO A 188 -12.27 -12.12 -2.67
#